data_AF-A0A3C0KPW1-F1
#
_entry.id   AF-A0A3C0KPW1-F1
#
_cell.length_a   1.000
_cell.length_b   1.000
_cell.length_c   1.000
_cell.angle_alpha   90.00
_cell.angle_beta   90.00
_cell.angle_gamma   90.00
#
_symmetry.space_group_name_H-M   'P 1'
#
loop_
_entity.id
_entity.type
_entity.pdbx_description
1 polymer ?
#
loop_
_entity_poly.entity_id
_entity_poly.type
_entity_poly.pdbx_seq_one_letter_code
_entity_poly.pdbx_strand_id
1 'polypeptide(L)'
;MYQSGVVTNKKKQLNPGKMVYTFALGSQKLYDFLDHNPCCATYSVDYTNNPTRIAQNDNMVAINNSVEIDLYGQVNSESSGTRHITGTGGQFDYIFGAYHSKGGKAFICMTASQKNKKTGEIKSRIVPTLEPGGIVTIPRTVVSYVVTEYGIVNLKGKTTWERAEMLIGIAHPETREGLIKAAEAQNIWRRSNKRG
;
A
#
# COMPACT_ATOMS: atom_id res chain seq x y z
N MET A 1 2.72 21.35 3.13
CA MET A 1 1.38 21.12 3.71
C MET A 1 1.16 21.84 5.04
N TYR A 2 2.05 21.71 6.03
CA TYR A 2 1.90 22.43 7.30
C TYR A 2 1.98 23.96 7.14
N GLN A 3 3.04 24.46 6.48
CA GLN A 3 3.24 25.89 6.21
C GLN A 3 2.11 26.53 5.40
N SER A 4 1.39 25.74 4.59
CA SER A 4 0.24 26.19 3.79
C SER A 4 -1.09 26.05 4.55
N GLY A 5 -1.08 25.73 5.85
CA GLY A 5 -2.27 25.61 6.70
C GLY A 5 -3.12 24.34 6.48
N VAL A 6 -2.71 23.43 5.58
CA VAL A 6 -3.48 22.22 5.25
C VAL A 6 -3.41 21.19 6.39
N VAL A 7 -2.23 21.00 6.99
CA VAL A 7 -2.03 20.08 8.12
C VAL A 7 -2.08 20.89 9.41
N THR A 8 -3.12 20.68 10.22
CA THR A 8 -3.31 21.38 11.50
C THR A 8 -3.31 20.44 12.71
N ASN A 9 -3.52 19.13 12.51
CA ASN A 9 -3.66 18.12 13.57
C ASN A 9 -4.80 18.38 14.58
N LYS A 10 -5.70 19.35 14.33
CA LYS A 10 -6.77 19.74 15.26
C LYS A 10 -7.90 18.71 15.41
N LYS A 11 -8.07 17.82 14.43
CA LYS A 11 -9.13 16.79 14.42
C LYS A 11 -8.67 15.41 14.93
N LYS A 12 -7.42 15.30 15.39
CA LYS A 12 -6.89 14.05 15.94
C LYS A 12 -7.42 13.81 17.35
N GLN A 13 -7.68 12.55 17.67
CA GLN A 13 -8.13 12.10 18.99
C GLN A 13 -6.93 11.92 19.92
N LEU A 14 -5.78 11.48 19.38
CA LEU A 14 -4.52 11.40 20.09
C LEU A 14 -3.57 12.50 19.68
N ASN A 15 -2.91 13.14 20.65
CA ASN A 15 -1.93 14.21 20.46
C ASN A 15 -2.47 15.34 19.56
N PRO A 16 -3.61 15.97 19.94
CA PRO A 16 -4.20 17.03 19.14
C PRO A 16 -3.21 18.18 18.95
N GLY A 17 -3.16 18.73 17.74
CA GLY A 17 -2.24 19.81 17.37
C GLY A 17 -0.78 19.38 17.15
N LYS A 18 -0.42 18.10 17.37
CA LYS A 18 0.94 17.59 17.18
C LYS A 18 1.09 16.73 15.92
N MET A 19 2.18 16.96 15.18
CA MET A 19 2.72 16.06 14.16
C MET A 19 3.51 14.97 14.86
N VAL A 20 2.93 13.78 14.93
CA VAL A 20 3.50 12.61 15.61
C VAL A 20 4.30 11.78 14.61
N TYR A 21 5.54 11.45 14.93
CA TYR A 21 6.42 10.62 14.09
C TYR A 21 7.46 9.89 14.95
N THR A 22 8.10 8.86 14.39
CA THR A 22 9.16 8.10 15.11
C THR A 22 10.57 8.50 14.69
N PHE A 23 10.77 8.80 13.41
CA PHE A 23 12.00 9.36 12.87
C PHE A 23 11.66 10.24 11.67
N ALA A 24 12.58 11.11 11.27
CA ALA A 24 12.42 12.02 10.14
C ALA A 24 13.63 11.89 9.21
N LEU A 25 13.37 11.82 7.91
CA LEU A 25 14.39 11.77 6.86
C LEU A 25 14.02 12.76 5.76
N GLY A 26 14.95 13.64 5.42
CA GLY A 26 14.71 14.65 4.40
C GLY A 26 15.91 15.58 4.20
N SER A 27 15.64 16.74 3.59
CA SER A 27 16.63 17.80 3.38
C SER A 27 16.85 18.64 4.63
N GLN A 28 17.85 19.52 4.60
CA GLN A 28 18.13 20.47 5.70
C GLN A 28 16.89 21.29 6.11
N LYS A 29 16.07 21.69 5.14
CA LYS A 29 14.81 22.40 5.39
C LYS A 29 13.86 21.64 6.34
N LEU A 30 13.86 20.30 6.29
CA LEU A 30 13.09 19.48 7.23
C LEU A 30 13.68 19.60 8.63
N TYR A 31 15.00 19.43 8.77
CA TYR A 31 15.65 19.47 10.08
C TYR A 31 15.52 20.86 10.74
N ASP A 32 15.69 21.94 9.98
CA ASP A 32 15.47 23.31 10.46
C ASP A 32 14.01 23.54 10.91
N PHE A 33 13.05 22.90 10.24
CA PHE A 33 11.64 22.97 10.62
C PHE A 33 11.32 22.19 11.90
N LEU A 34 12.05 21.10 12.17
CA LEU A 34 11.85 20.27 13.36
C LEU A 34 12.52 20.87 14.60
N ASP A 35 13.62 21.60 14.41
CA ASP A 35 14.41 22.18 15.49
C ASP A 35 13.56 23.06 16.42
N HIS A 36 13.51 22.69 17.70
CA HIS A 36 12.72 23.34 18.75
C HIS A 36 11.25 23.65 18.41
N ASN A 37 10.64 22.93 17.46
CA ASN A 37 9.28 23.20 17.02
C ASN A 37 8.24 22.46 17.87
N PRO A 38 7.43 23.16 18.70
CA PRO A 38 6.49 22.50 19.62
C PRO A 38 5.36 21.76 18.90
N CYS A 39 5.12 22.00 17.61
CA CYS A 39 4.13 21.25 16.84
C CYS A 39 4.63 19.86 16.43
N CYS A 40 5.93 19.60 16.51
CA CYS A 40 6.58 18.33 16.20
C CYS A 40 6.70 17.49 17.47
N ALA A 41 6.28 16.23 17.44
CA ALA A 41 6.33 15.34 18.59
C ALA A 41 6.85 13.96 18.20
N THR A 42 8.09 13.68 18.59
CA THR A 42 8.73 12.39 18.35
C THR A 42 8.36 11.40 19.46
N TYR A 43 7.99 10.19 19.09
CA TYR A 43 7.75 9.09 20.02
C TYR A 43 8.47 7.82 19.54
N SER A 44 8.64 6.86 20.44
CA SER A 44 9.18 5.56 20.10
C SER A 44 8.29 4.80 19.10
N VAL A 45 8.89 3.83 18.40
CA VAL A 45 8.17 3.06 17.37
C VAL A 45 7.03 2.24 17.98
N ASP A 46 7.17 1.72 19.20
CA ASP A 46 6.12 0.99 19.91
C ASP A 46 4.90 1.87 20.25
N TYR A 47 5.05 3.19 20.27
CA TYR A 47 3.94 4.14 20.39
C TYR A 47 3.32 4.44 19.02
N THR A 48 4.15 4.87 18.07
CA THR A 48 3.67 5.38 16.77
C THR A 48 3.12 4.29 15.86
N ASN A 49 3.70 3.10 15.92
CA ASN A 49 3.30 1.94 15.13
C ASN A 49 2.39 0.98 15.90
N ASN A 50 1.82 1.38 17.05
CA ASN A 50 0.83 0.55 17.71
C ASN A 50 -0.51 0.62 16.95
N PRO A 51 -1.03 -0.48 16.37
CA PRO A 51 -2.25 -0.43 15.57
C PRO A 51 -3.47 0.05 16.37
N THR A 52 -3.52 -0.24 17.68
CA THR A 52 -4.59 0.22 18.58
C THR A 52 -4.56 1.73 18.79
N ARG A 53 -3.38 2.36 18.78
CA ARG A 53 -3.24 3.82 18.86
C ARG A 53 -3.53 4.49 17.52
N ILE A 54 -3.09 3.87 16.43
CA ILE A 54 -3.38 4.34 15.08
C ILE A 54 -4.91 4.38 14.86
N ALA A 55 -5.62 3.31 15.25
CA ALA A 55 -7.07 3.18 15.10
C ALA A 55 -7.89 4.19 15.91
N GLN A 56 -7.31 4.78 16.98
CA GLN A 56 -8.01 5.78 17.79
C GLN A 56 -8.19 7.13 17.08
N ASN A 57 -7.41 7.41 16.03
CA ASN A 57 -7.62 8.61 15.24
C ASN A 57 -8.67 8.34 14.16
N ASP A 58 -9.74 9.11 14.14
CA ASP A 58 -10.80 9.06 13.12
C ASP A 58 -10.24 9.44 11.74
N ASN A 59 -10.77 8.80 10.69
CA ASN A 59 -10.38 9.02 9.30
C ASN A 59 -8.88 8.80 9.04
N MET A 60 -8.27 7.83 9.72
CA MET A 60 -6.87 7.51 9.52
C MET A 60 -6.63 7.05 8.08
N VAL A 61 -5.72 7.73 7.38
CA VAL A 61 -5.32 7.37 6.02
C VAL A 61 -3.88 6.85 6.04
N ALA A 62 -3.69 5.59 5.65
CA ALA A 62 -2.39 4.98 5.48
C ALA A 62 -2.07 4.82 3.99
N ILE A 63 -0.94 5.34 3.53
CA ILE A 63 -0.49 5.25 2.13
C ILE A 63 0.88 4.60 2.12
N ASN A 64 1.00 3.47 1.44
CA ASN A 64 2.25 2.72 1.34
C ASN A 64 2.49 2.27 -0.10
N ASN A 65 3.76 2.09 -0.47
CA ASN A 65 4.15 1.45 -1.73
C ASN A 65 4.50 -0.02 -1.46
N SER A 66 4.45 -0.84 -2.51
CA SER A 66 4.79 -2.27 -2.48
C SER A 66 5.65 -2.64 -3.67
N VAL A 67 6.39 -3.74 -3.65
CA VAL A 67 7.14 -4.20 -4.84
C VAL A 67 6.17 -4.73 -5.89
N GLU A 68 5.27 -5.63 -5.47
CA GLU A 68 4.30 -6.31 -6.31
C GLU A 68 3.09 -6.80 -5.50
N ILE A 69 2.01 -7.16 -6.20
CA ILE A 69 0.82 -7.79 -5.63
C ILE A 69 0.38 -8.94 -6.53
N ASP A 70 -0.05 -10.05 -5.93
CA ASP A 70 -0.62 -11.15 -6.70
C ASP A 70 -2.14 -11.03 -6.94
N LEU A 71 -2.69 -11.86 -7.81
CA LEU A 71 -4.13 -11.88 -8.13
C LEU A 71 -5.04 -12.30 -6.96
N TYR A 72 -4.47 -12.87 -5.89
CA TYR A 72 -5.19 -13.17 -4.65
C TYR A 72 -5.26 -11.95 -3.71
N GLY A 73 -4.44 -10.94 -3.99
CA GLY A 73 -4.28 -9.70 -3.23
C GLY A 73 -3.23 -9.79 -2.12
N GLN A 74 -2.27 -10.72 -2.20
CA GLN A 74 -1.11 -10.76 -1.31
C GLN A 74 -0.08 -9.74 -1.79
N VAL A 75 0.45 -8.94 -0.86
CA VAL A 75 1.39 -7.86 -1.18
C VAL A 75 2.78 -8.24 -0.70
N ASN A 76 3.75 -8.10 -1.59
CA ASN A 76 5.17 -8.18 -1.28
C ASN A 76 5.77 -6.77 -1.38
N SER A 77 6.41 -6.31 -0.32
CA SER A 77 7.02 -4.98 -0.24
C SER A 77 8.52 -5.03 0.04
N GLU A 78 9.11 -6.23 0.14
CA GLU A 78 10.40 -6.40 0.81
C GLU A 78 11.38 -7.30 0.05
N SER A 79 10.92 -8.12 -0.90
CA SER A 79 11.79 -9.02 -1.65
C SER A 79 11.47 -9.09 -3.15
N SER A 80 12.42 -9.63 -3.93
CA SER A 80 12.17 -10.18 -5.27
C SER A 80 12.58 -11.65 -5.21
N GLY A 81 11.59 -12.55 -5.25
CA GLY A 81 11.77 -13.94 -4.86
C GLY A 81 12.43 -14.02 -3.48
N THR A 82 13.50 -14.80 -3.38
CA THR A 82 14.28 -14.97 -2.15
C THR A 82 15.26 -13.83 -1.87
N ARG A 83 15.48 -12.89 -2.80
CA ARG A 83 16.40 -11.78 -2.61
C ARG A 83 15.72 -10.66 -1.83
N HIS A 84 16.18 -10.42 -0.61
CA HIS A 84 15.72 -9.31 0.23
C HIS A 84 16.18 -7.95 -0.33
N ILE A 85 15.31 -6.95 -0.28
CA ILE A 85 15.52 -5.59 -0.81
C ILE A 85 15.45 -4.57 0.32
N THR A 86 14.45 -4.70 1.18
CA THR A 86 14.15 -3.84 2.34
C THR A 86 13.41 -4.69 3.38
N GLY A 87 13.15 -4.19 4.59
CA GLY A 87 12.28 -4.87 5.56
C GLY A 87 10.80 -4.46 5.49
N THR A 88 9.96 -5.17 6.24
CA THR A 88 8.51 -4.91 6.41
C THR A 88 8.20 -3.48 6.88
N GLY A 89 9.03 -2.95 7.78
CA GLY A 89 8.81 -1.67 8.46
C GLY A 89 7.47 -1.64 9.20
N GLY A 90 6.84 -0.46 9.27
CA GLY A 90 5.52 -0.27 9.87
C GLY A 90 4.34 -0.51 8.94
N GLN A 91 4.56 -1.07 7.75
CA GLN A 91 3.54 -1.10 6.70
C GLN A 91 2.27 -1.81 7.16
N PHE A 92 2.42 -2.99 7.77
CA PHE A 92 1.31 -3.76 8.32
C PHE A 92 0.59 -3.00 9.44
N ASP A 93 1.33 -2.39 10.34
CA ASP A 93 0.77 -1.69 11.51
C ASP A 93 -0.18 -0.56 11.10
N TYR A 94 0.22 0.25 10.13
CA TYR A 94 -0.59 1.36 9.63
C TYR A 94 -1.76 0.89 8.78
N ILE A 95 -1.60 -0.17 7.98
CA ILE A 95 -2.71 -0.75 7.22
C ILE A 95 -3.76 -1.30 8.18
N PHE A 96 -3.34 -2.07 9.18
CA PHE A 96 -4.22 -2.69 10.15
C PHE A 96 -4.89 -1.64 11.05
N GLY A 97 -4.13 -0.66 11.54
CA GLY A 97 -4.65 0.43 12.35
C GLY A 97 -5.63 1.32 11.59
N ALA A 98 -5.32 1.68 10.34
CA ALA A 98 -6.24 2.47 9.51
C ALA A 98 -7.52 1.70 9.16
N TYR A 99 -7.46 0.38 8.99
CA TYR A 99 -8.66 -0.45 8.79
C TYR A 99 -9.60 -0.43 10.00
N HIS A 100 -9.07 -0.34 11.23
CA HIS A 100 -9.86 -0.29 12.47
C HIS A 100 -10.22 1.15 12.89
N SER A 101 -9.70 2.16 12.22
CA SER A 101 -10.08 3.55 12.43
C SER A 101 -11.49 3.83 11.89
N LYS A 102 -12.28 4.60 12.63
CA LYS A 102 -13.59 5.07 12.18
C LYS A 102 -13.44 5.92 10.91
N GLY A 103 -13.91 5.40 9.78
CA GLY A 103 -13.80 6.06 8.46
C GLY A 103 -12.40 5.97 7.84
N GLY A 104 -11.49 5.20 8.45
CA GLY A 104 -10.13 5.04 7.98
C GLY A 104 -10.01 4.27 6.66
N LYS A 105 -8.89 4.48 5.96
CA LYS A 105 -8.59 3.88 4.66
C LYS A 105 -7.11 3.58 4.54
N ALA A 106 -6.78 2.36 4.10
CA ALA A 106 -5.41 1.96 3.81
C ALA A 106 -5.24 1.70 2.30
N PHE A 107 -4.20 2.30 1.73
CA PHE A 107 -3.87 2.28 0.31
C PHE A 107 -2.49 1.66 0.07
N ILE A 108 -2.44 0.69 -0.84
CA ILE A 108 -1.23 0.22 -1.50
C ILE A 108 -1.14 0.92 -2.86
N CYS A 109 -0.17 1.79 -3.04
CA CYS A 109 0.02 2.60 -4.23
C CYS A 109 1.31 2.18 -4.93
N MET A 110 1.20 1.65 -6.15
CA MET A 110 2.35 1.24 -6.96
C MET A 110 2.11 1.55 -8.43
N THR A 111 3.16 1.69 -9.23
CA THR A 111 2.98 1.66 -10.69
C THR A 111 2.48 0.28 -11.11
N ALA A 112 1.71 0.19 -12.20
CA ALA A 112 1.21 -1.10 -12.67
C ALA A 112 2.31 -1.98 -13.28
N SER A 113 3.40 -1.35 -13.75
CA SER A 113 4.56 -2.03 -14.31
C SER A 113 5.87 -1.29 -14.04
N GLN A 114 6.98 -1.95 -14.36
CA GLN A 114 8.31 -1.36 -14.44
C GLN A 114 8.83 -1.57 -15.86
N LYS A 115 9.32 -0.50 -16.48
CA LYS A 115 10.01 -0.60 -17.77
C LYS A 115 11.49 -0.84 -17.55
N ASN A 116 12.03 -1.93 -18.08
CA ASN A 116 13.46 -2.16 -18.11
C ASN A 116 14.10 -1.10 -19.02
N LYS A 117 14.99 -0.27 -18.46
CA LYS A 117 15.63 0.83 -19.19
C LYS A 117 16.55 0.37 -20.33
N LYS A 118 17.06 -0.87 -20.27
CA LYS A 118 17.98 -1.43 -21.28
C LYS A 118 17.23 -2.15 -22.40
N THR A 119 16.26 -3.00 -22.06
CA THR A 119 15.55 -3.83 -23.04
C THR A 119 14.24 -3.21 -23.52
N GLY A 120 13.71 -2.22 -22.80
CA GLY A 120 12.39 -1.64 -23.06
C GLY A 120 11.23 -2.51 -22.60
N GLU A 121 11.51 -3.71 -22.08
CA GLU A 121 10.51 -4.69 -21.64
C GLU A 121 9.69 -4.17 -20.45
N ILE A 122 8.38 -4.42 -20.49
CA ILE A 122 7.44 -4.05 -19.43
C ILE A 122 7.24 -5.25 -18.49
N LYS A 123 7.78 -5.17 -17.26
CA LYS A 123 7.51 -6.15 -16.21
C LYS A 123 6.32 -5.69 -15.37
N SER A 124 5.25 -6.48 -15.34
CA SER A 124 4.08 -6.18 -14.49
C SER A 124 4.44 -6.23 -13.01
N ARG A 125 3.85 -5.34 -12.21
CA ARG A 125 3.88 -5.39 -10.73
C ARG A 125 2.62 -6.00 -10.13
N ILE A 126 1.59 -6.22 -10.96
CA ILE A 126 0.47 -7.12 -10.65
C ILE A 126 0.81 -8.46 -11.28
N VAL A 127 1.02 -9.48 -10.46
CA VAL A 127 1.55 -10.78 -10.88
C VAL A 127 0.52 -11.90 -10.68
N PRO A 128 0.59 -13.02 -11.42
CA PRO A 128 -0.32 -14.15 -11.18
C PRO A 128 -0.21 -14.71 -9.76
N THR A 129 1.03 -14.89 -9.30
CA THR A 129 1.43 -15.30 -7.95
C THR A 129 2.72 -14.57 -7.64
N LEU A 130 3.03 -14.38 -6.35
CA LEU A 130 4.36 -13.95 -5.95
C LEU A 130 5.42 -14.96 -6.44
N GLU A 131 6.62 -14.47 -6.76
CA GLU A 131 7.75 -15.34 -7.14
C GLU A 131 8.01 -16.38 -6.03
N PRO A 132 8.42 -17.63 -6.34
CA PRO A 132 8.78 -18.60 -5.30
C PRO A 132 9.80 -18.02 -4.31
N GLY A 133 9.46 -18.10 -3.01
CA GLY A 133 10.24 -17.48 -1.93
C GLY A 133 9.98 -15.98 -1.72
N GLY A 134 9.09 -15.37 -2.49
CA GLY A 134 8.61 -14.00 -2.29
C GLY A 134 7.93 -13.85 -0.94
N ILE A 135 8.27 -12.77 -0.22
CA ILE A 135 7.79 -12.56 1.14
C ILE A 135 6.45 -11.82 1.10
N VAL A 136 5.43 -12.39 1.75
CA VAL A 136 4.15 -11.73 1.95
C VAL A 136 4.30 -10.72 3.08
N THR A 137 4.51 -9.45 2.75
CA THR A 137 4.54 -8.38 3.74
C THR A 137 3.14 -8.10 4.29
N ILE A 138 2.13 -8.02 3.41
CA ILE A 138 0.74 -7.77 3.82
C ILE A 138 -0.14 -8.94 3.37
N PRO A 139 -0.76 -9.67 4.31
CA PRO A 139 -1.62 -10.78 3.97
C PRO A 139 -2.90 -10.28 3.28
N ARG A 140 -3.41 -11.07 2.35
CA ARG A 140 -4.59 -10.72 1.54
C ARG A 140 -5.85 -10.34 2.33
N THR A 141 -5.94 -10.76 3.59
CA THR A 141 -7.07 -10.53 4.50
C THR A 141 -7.21 -9.08 4.94
N VAL A 142 -6.11 -8.33 4.98
CA VAL A 142 -6.10 -6.93 5.47
C VAL A 142 -5.98 -5.90 4.35
N VAL A 143 -5.58 -6.31 3.14
CA VAL A 143 -5.50 -5.41 1.98
C VAL A 143 -6.88 -4.86 1.61
N SER A 144 -6.99 -3.53 1.61
CA SER A 144 -8.20 -2.79 1.21
C SER A 144 -8.04 -2.14 -0.17
N TYR A 145 -7.46 -0.95 -0.26
CA TYR A 145 -7.37 -0.21 -1.52
C TYR A 145 -6.04 -0.47 -2.20
N VAL A 146 -6.09 -0.75 -3.50
CA VAL A 146 -4.92 -0.88 -4.38
C VAL A 146 -5.03 0.17 -5.48
N VAL A 147 -3.95 0.90 -5.71
CA VAL A 147 -3.90 2.04 -6.62
C VAL A 147 -2.75 1.86 -7.60
N THR A 148 -3.02 2.08 -8.88
CA THR A 148 -2.03 2.28 -9.93
C THR A 148 -2.37 3.52 -10.74
N GLU A 149 -1.52 3.87 -11.70
CA GLU A 149 -1.79 4.90 -12.70
C GLU A 149 -3.03 4.62 -13.57
N TYR A 150 -3.59 3.40 -13.53
CA TYR A 150 -4.80 3.01 -14.26
C TYR A 150 -6.06 3.00 -13.41
N GLY A 151 -5.98 3.29 -12.11
CA GLY A 151 -7.15 3.45 -11.25
C GLY A 151 -6.98 2.90 -9.84
N ILE A 152 -8.12 2.73 -9.16
CA ILE A 152 -8.21 2.29 -7.78
C ILE A 152 -9.26 1.21 -7.62
N VAL A 153 -8.97 0.19 -6.81
CA VAL A 153 -9.91 -0.88 -6.46
C VAL A 153 -9.91 -1.15 -4.95
N ASN A 154 -11.06 -1.58 -4.42
CA ASN A 154 -11.18 -2.03 -3.03
C ASN A 154 -11.40 -3.55 -2.97
N LEU A 155 -10.41 -4.28 -2.46
CA LEU A 155 -10.40 -5.74 -2.37
C LEU A 155 -11.10 -6.28 -1.11
N LYS A 156 -11.53 -5.41 -0.19
CA LYS A 156 -12.17 -5.84 1.05
C LYS A 156 -13.55 -6.44 0.76
N GLY A 157 -13.81 -7.62 1.33
CA GLY A 157 -15.05 -8.36 1.12
C GLY A 157 -15.19 -9.02 -0.26
N LYS A 158 -14.15 -8.95 -1.09
CA LYS A 158 -14.15 -9.52 -2.44
C LYS A 158 -13.67 -10.96 -2.46
N THR A 159 -14.38 -11.80 -3.20
CA THR A 159 -14.00 -13.17 -3.52
C THR A 159 -12.72 -13.20 -4.35
N THR A 160 -12.05 -14.36 -4.43
CA THR A 160 -10.78 -14.48 -5.16
C THR A 160 -10.90 -14.08 -6.63
N TRP A 161 -12.00 -14.44 -7.31
CA TRP A 161 -12.18 -14.08 -8.71
C TRP A 161 -12.46 -12.58 -8.92
N GLU A 162 -13.24 -11.95 -8.04
CA GLU A 162 -13.47 -10.50 -8.07
C GLU A 162 -12.15 -9.75 -7.86
N ARG A 163 -11.30 -10.23 -6.94
CA ARG A 163 -9.98 -9.62 -6.71
C ARG A 163 -9.10 -9.70 -7.95
N ALA A 164 -9.03 -10.86 -8.59
CA ALA A 164 -8.28 -11.03 -9.82
C ALA A 164 -8.78 -10.07 -10.92
N GLU A 165 -10.09 -10.01 -11.14
CA GLU A 165 -10.70 -9.09 -12.12
C GLU A 165 -10.41 -7.61 -11.81
N MET A 166 -10.55 -7.22 -10.55
CA MET A 166 -10.31 -5.85 -10.10
C MET A 166 -8.83 -5.46 -10.29
N LEU A 167 -7.90 -6.32 -9.88
CA LEU A 167 -6.46 -6.08 -10.02
C LEU A 167 -6.05 -6.02 -11.50
N ILE A 168 -6.53 -6.94 -12.33
CA ILE A 168 -6.29 -6.91 -13.78
C ILE A 168 -6.86 -5.62 -14.40
N GLY A 169 -8.00 -5.14 -13.91
CA GLY A 169 -8.61 -3.88 -14.33
C GLY A 169 -7.72 -2.64 -14.15
N ILE A 170 -6.80 -2.68 -13.18
CA ILE A 170 -5.83 -1.61 -12.90
C ILE A 170 -4.38 -2.00 -13.26
N ALA A 171 -4.19 -3.12 -13.96
CA ALA A 171 -2.88 -3.50 -14.51
C ALA A 171 -2.56 -2.71 -15.79
N HIS A 172 -1.28 -2.71 -16.18
CA HIS A 172 -0.83 -2.12 -17.44
C HIS A 172 -1.52 -2.83 -18.62
N PRO A 173 -2.11 -2.10 -19.59
CA PRO A 173 -2.90 -2.68 -20.67
C PRO A 173 -2.24 -3.87 -21.38
N GLU A 174 -0.96 -3.76 -21.73
CA GLU A 174 -0.19 -4.82 -22.41
C GLU A 174 -0.05 -6.12 -21.60
N THR A 175 -0.20 -6.06 -20.27
CA THR A 175 -0.01 -7.21 -19.38
C THR A 175 -1.32 -7.92 -19.03
N ARG A 176 -2.48 -7.30 -19.32
CA ARG A 176 -3.80 -7.78 -18.88
C ARG A 176 -4.14 -9.15 -19.45
N GLU A 177 -3.88 -9.37 -20.74
CA GLU A 177 -4.20 -10.64 -21.39
C GLU A 177 -3.42 -11.81 -20.76
N GLY A 178 -2.13 -11.59 -20.47
CA GLY A 178 -1.30 -12.59 -19.79
C GLY A 178 -1.81 -12.90 -18.38
N LEU A 179 -2.25 -11.88 -17.64
CA LEU A 179 -2.83 -12.07 -16.30
C LEU A 179 -4.17 -12.81 -16.35
N ILE A 180 -5.01 -12.54 -17.36
CA ILE A 180 -6.28 -13.27 -17.57
C ILE A 180 -6.00 -14.75 -17.83
N LYS A 181 -5.07 -15.07 -18.75
CA LYS A 181 -4.68 -16.46 -19.04
C LYS A 181 -4.17 -17.17 -17.79
N ALA A 182 -3.37 -16.49 -16.98
CA ALA A 182 -2.87 -17.06 -15.74
C ALA A 182 -3.99 -17.27 -14.70
N ALA A 183 -4.93 -16.32 -14.58
CA ALA A 183 -6.11 -16.45 -13.72
C ALA A 183 -7.02 -17.62 -14.15
N GLU A 184 -7.20 -17.83 -15.46
CA GLU A 184 -7.92 -18.96 -16.03
C GLU A 184 -7.22 -20.29 -15.67
N ALA A 185 -5.89 -20.36 -15.86
CA ALA A 185 -5.10 -21.55 -15.52
C ALA A 185 -5.14 -21.89 -14.01
N GLN A 186 -5.27 -20.90 -13.15
CA GLN A 186 -5.39 -21.06 -11.70
C GLN A 186 -6.83 -21.32 -11.22
N ASN A 187 -7.82 -21.38 -12.13
CA ASN A 187 -9.25 -21.51 -11.80
C ASN A 187 -9.79 -20.37 -10.92
N ILE A 188 -9.23 -19.17 -11.03
CA ILE A 188 -9.68 -17.96 -10.32
C ILE A 188 -10.27 -16.91 -11.27
N TRP A 189 -10.46 -17.23 -12.55
CA TRP A 189 -11.16 -16.38 -13.50
C TRP A 189 -12.60 -16.85 -13.70
N ARG A 190 -13.56 -15.92 -13.67
CA ARG A 190 -14.94 -16.18 -14.10
C ARG A 190 -15.19 -15.43 -15.39
N ARG A 191 -15.90 -16.08 -16.33
CA ARG A 191 -16.26 -15.53 -17.65
C ARG A 191 -17.26 -14.35 -17.60
N SER A 192 -17.45 -13.70 -16.47
CA SER A 192 -18.35 -12.54 -16.36
C SER A 192 -17.63 -11.27 -16.85
N ASN A 193 -17.87 -10.91 -18.12
CA ASN A 193 -17.90 -9.54 -18.67
C ASN A 193 -16.63 -8.85 -19.21
N LYS A 194 -15.46 -9.50 -19.36
CA LYS A 194 -14.29 -8.88 -20.03
C LYS A 194 -13.58 -9.75 -21.08
N ARG A 195 -14.35 -10.48 -21.90
CA ARG A 195 -13.88 -10.83 -23.25
C ARG A 195 -14.50 -9.81 -24.20
N GLY A 196 -13.79 -8.71 -24.42
CA GLY A 196 -14.00 -7.88 -25.62
C GLY A 196 -13.34 -8.55 -26.81
#